data_AF-A0A166I6Q8-F1
#
_entry.id   AF-A0A166I6Q8-F1
#
_cell.length_a   1.000
_cell.length_b   1.000
_cell.length_c   1.000
_cell.angle_alpha   90.00
_cell.angle_beta   90.00
_cell.angle_gamma   90.00
#
_symmetry.space_group_name_H-M   'P 1'
#
loop_
_entity.id
_entity.type
_entity.pdbx_description
1 polymer ?
#
loop_
_entity_poly.entity_id
_entity_poly.type
_entity_poly.pdbx_seq_one_letter_code
_entity_poly.pdbx_strand_id
1 'polypeptide(L)' 'MIIINAYQLSVHLKDVRLTKKLSQSKVAQKVGIRQDTVSNFELNPNSTKLETFFKLLSALNLEM' A
#
# COMPACT_ATOMS: atom_id res chain seq x y z
N MET A 1 -11.98 9.68 -8.01
CA MET A 1 -12.47 8.30 -7.77
C MET A 1 -12.90 8.21 -6.33
N ILE A 2 -14.09 7.69 -6.04
CA ILE A 2 -14.54 7.47 -4.66
C ILE A 2 -14.04 6.08 -4.24
N ILE A 3 -13.36 6.00 -3.09
CA ILE A 3 -12.86 4.75 -2.52
C ILE A 3 -13.74 4.41 -1.31
N ILE A 4 -14.43 3.27 -1.33
CA ILE A 4 -15.38 2.84 -0.29
C ILE A 4 -15.02 1.50 0.36
N ASN A 5 -13.97 0.82 -0.08
CA ASN A 5 -13.55 -0.45 0.51
C ASN A 5 -12.03 -0.71 0.38
N ALA A 6 -11.55 -1.71 1.13
CA ALA A 6 -10.14 -2.06 1.20
C ALA A 6 -9.56 -2.55 -0.14
N TYR A 7 -10.38 -3.19 -0.98
CA TYR A 7 -9.97 -3.62 -2.32
C TYR A 7 -9.68 -2.44 -3.24
N GLN A 8 -10.56 -1.45 -3.26
CA GLN A 8 -10.33 -0.22 -4.02
C GLN A 8 -9.11 0.55 -3.52
N LEU A 9 -8.87 0.58 -2.20
CA LEU A 9 -7.64 1.13 -1.63
C LEU A 9 -6.40 0.38 -2.15
N SER A 10 -6.42 -0.96 -2.15
CA SER A 10 -5.24 -1.73 -2.57
C SER A 10 -4.90 -1.55 -4.04
N VAL A 11 -5.91 -1.53 -4.91
CA VAL A 11 -5.75 -1.24 -6.34
C VAL A 11 -5.17 0.16 -6.52
N HIS A 12 -5.74 1.17 -5.85
CA HIS A 12 -5.27 2.54 -5.98
C HIS A 12 -3.82 2.72 -5.52
N LEU A 13 -3.45 2.19 -4.34
CA LEU A 13 -2.10 2.29 -3.81
C LEU A 13 -1.08 1.51 -4.67
N LYS A 14 -1.48 0.36 -5.22
CA LYS A 14 -0.67 -0.42 -6.16
C LYS A 14 -0.41 0.38 -7.44
N ASP A 15 -1.43 1.02 -8.00
CA ASP A 15 -1.29 1.84 -9.20
C ASP A 15 -0.33 3.00 -8.95
N VAL A 16 -0.50 3.72 -7.84
CA VAL A 16 0.44 4.80 -7.45
C VAL A 16 1.87 4.27 -7.32
N ARG A 17 2.07 3.11 -6.69
CA ARG A 17 3.40 2.48 -6.56
C ARG A 17 4.02 2.21 -7.93
N LEU A 18 3.24 1.65 -8.87
CA LEU A 18 3.70 1.31 -10.21
C LEU A 18 4.00 2.56 -11.04
N THR A 19 3.16 3.60 -10.97
CA THR A 19 3.42 4.90 -11.61
C THR A 19 4.72 5.54 -11.10
N LYS A 20 5.01 5.40 -9.80
CA LYS A 20 6.28 5.84 -9.19
C LYS A 20 7.46 4.90 -9.47
N LYS A 21 7.27 3.81 -10.25
CA LYS A 21 8.28 2.79 -10.58
C LYS A 21 8.96 2.20 -9.34
N LEU A 22 8.22 2.04 -8.25
CA LEU A 22 8.71 1.45 -7.01
C LEU A 22 8.40 -0.04 -6.96
N SER A 23 9.38 -0.85 -6.55
CA SER A 23 9.12 -2.24 -6.17
C SER A 23 8.43 -2.29 -4.80
N GLN A 24 7.75 -3.40 -4.52
CA GLN A 24 7.17 -3.63 -3.19
C GLN A 24 8.24 -3.56 -2.09
N SER A 25 9.46 -4.08 -2.34
CA SER A 25 10.58 -3.98 -1.39
C SER A 25 11.01 -2.53 -1.12
N LYS A 26 11.03 -1.67 -2.14
CA LYS A 26 11.37 -0.24 -1.97
C LYS A 26 10.33 0.47 -1.11
N VAL A 27 9.04 0.18 -1.30
CA VAL A 27 7.97 0.74 -0.45
C VAL A 27 8.10 0.24 0.98
N ALA A 28 8.32 -1.07 1.16
CA ALA A 28 8.45 -1.69 2.47
C ALA A 28 9.62 -1.11 3.29
N GLN A 29 10.77 -0.92 2.65
CA GLN A 29 11.99 -0.38 3.27
C GLN A 29 11.79 1.03 3.80
N LYS A 30 11.03 1.89 3.10
CA LYS A 30 10.80 3.29 3.53
C LYS A 30 10.14 3.42 4.89
N VAL A 31 9.37 2.41 5.30
CA VAL A 31 8.54 2.45 6.52
C VAL A 31 8.77 1.24 7.43
N GLY A 32 9.89 0.53 7.21
CA GLY A 32 10.36 -0.54 8.11
C GLY A 32 9.42 -1.75 8.20
N ILE A 33 8.74 -2.13 7.10
CA ILE A 33 7.92 -3.34 7.05
C ILE A 33 8.52 -4.37 6.08
N ARG A 34 7.99 -5.60 6.11
CA ARG A 34 8.42 -6.66 5.19
C ARG A 34 7.78 -6.46 3.81
N GLN A 35 8.50 -6.81 2.74
CA GLN A 35 7.98 -6.69 1.37
C GLN A 35 6.70 -7.51 1.16
N ASP A 36 6.61 -8.70 1.74
CA ASP A 36 5.43 -9.55 1.64
C ASP A 36 4.20 -8.95 2.33
N THR A 37 4.39 -8.01 3.28
CA THR A 37 3.31 -7.26 3.91
C THR A 37 2.70 -6.30 2.89
N VAL A 38 3.51 -5.69 2.02
CA VAL A 38 3.05 -4.90 0.87
C VAL A 38 2.32 -5.80 -0.13
N SER A 39 2.90 -6.95 -0.45
CA SER A 39 2.28 -7.93 -1.37
C SER A 39 0.92 -8.41 -0.87
N ASN A 40 0.83 -8.76 0.42
CA ASN A 40 -0.42 -9.21 1.03
C ASN A 40 -1.47 -8.11 1.09
N PHE A 41 -1.08 -6.84 1.30
CA PHE A 41 -2.04 -5.74 1.16
C PHE A 41 -2.55 -5.62 -0.29
N GLU A 42 -1.66 -5.73 -1.29
CA GLU A 42 -2.06 -5.64 -2.71
C GLU A 42 -2.96 -6.80 -3.17
N LEU A 43 -2.83 -7.99 -2.57
CA LEU A 43 -3.60 -9.19 -2.92
C LEU A 43 -4.83 -9.41 -2.03
N ASN A 44 -4.68 -9.21 -0.72
CA ASN A 44 -5.65 -9.56 0.32
C ASN A 44 -5.86 -8.40 1.32
N PRO A 45 -6.36 -7.24 0.89
CA PRO A 45 -6.40 -6.03 1.72
C PRO A 45 -7.36 -6.11 2.91
N ASN A 46 -8.37 -6.98 2.88
CA ASN A 46 -9.38 -7.08 3.94
C ASN A 46 -8.82 -7.51 5.30
N SER A 47 -7.67 -8.19 5.34
CA SER A 47 -6.99 -8.58 6.59
C SER A 47 -5.88 -7.60 7.00
N THR A 48 -5.68 -6.52 6.25
CA THR A 48 -4.61 -5.57 6.51
C THR A 48 -4.92 -4.72 7.74
N LYS A 49 -3.96 -4.66 8.67
CA LYS A 49 -4.03 -3.78 9.83
C LYS A 49 -4.01 -2.32 9.37
N LEU A 50 -4.80 -1.47 10.03
CA LEU A 50 -4.86 -0.04 9.74
C LEU A 50 -3.48 0.65 9.84
N GLU A 51 -2.63 0.21 10.77
CA GLU A 51 -1.25 0.68 10.88
C GLU A 51 -0.43 0.42 9.60
N THR A 52 -0.53 -0.79 9.03
CA THR A 52 0.13 -1.12 7.75
C THR A 52 -0.36 -0.21 6.64
N PHE A 53 -1.67 0.05 6.60
CA PHE A 53 -2.25 0.95 5.61
C PHE A 53 -1.66 2.37 5.70
N PHE A 54 -1.59 2.97 6.90
CA PHE A 54 -0.97 4.29 7.09
C PHE A 54 0.52 4.30 6.75
N LYS A 55 1.25 3.23 7.08
CA LYS A 55 2.65 3.08 6.66
C LYS A 55 2.77 3.07 5.14
N LEU A 56 1.89 2.38 4.42
CA LEU A 56 1.91 2.36 2.95
C LEU A 56 1.57 3.72 2.34
N LEU A 57 0.60 4.46 2.89
CA LEU A 57 0.32 5.83 2.48
C LEU A 57 1.55 6.73 2.65
N SER A 58 2.18 6.67 3.83
CA SER A 58 3.40 7.43 4.13
C SER A 58 4.54 7.07 3.19
N ALA A 59 4.79 5.77 2.94
CA ALA A 59 5.83 5.30 2.02
C ALA A 59 5.62 5.79 0.57
N LEU A 60 4.36 5.98 0.19
CA LEU A 60 3.93 6.46 -1.12
C LEU A 60 3.74 7.98 -1.16
N ASN A 61 4.00 8.73 -0.08
CA ASN A 61 3.71 10.16 0.03
C ASN A 61 2.28 10.51 -0.41
N LEU A 62 1.30 9.86 0.21
CA LEU A 62 -0.12 10.09 -0.01
C LEU A 62 -0.79 10.55 1.30
N GLU A 63 -1.81 11.38 1.15
CA GLU A 63 -2.72 11.82 2.20
C GLU A 63 -4.12 11.23 1.94
N MET A 64 -4.94 11.11 2.99
CA MET A 64 -6.33 10.64 2.90
C MET A 64 -7.30 11.82 3.03
#